data_AF-A0A2M9WMA1-F1
#
_entry.id   AF-A0A2M9WMA1-F1
#
_cell.length_a   1.000
_cell.length_b   1.000
_cell.length_c   1.000
_cell.angle_alpha   90.00
_cell.angle_beta   90.00
_cell.angle_gamma   90.00
#
_symmetry.space_group_name_H-M   'P 1'
#
loop_
_entity.id
_entity.type
_entity.pdbx_description
1 polymer ?
#
loop_
_entity_poly.entity_id
_entity_poly.type
_entity_poly.pdbx_seq_one_letter_code
_entity_poly.pdbx_strand_id
1 'polypeptide(L)' 'MSKDNYNNLAREILQAVGGINNISSVTHCMTRLRFTLKDSSIPKDDEVKKIEGVLGLSLIHI' A
#
# COMPACT_ATOMS: atom_id res chain seq x y z
N MET A 1 16.81 -10.56 -5.62
CA MET A 1 15.96 -10.33 -4.44
C MET A 1 14.96 -11.47 -4.34
N SER A 2 14.97 -12.20 -3.23
CA SER A 2 14.16 -13.41 -3.01
C SER A 2 12.67 -13.07 -2.92
N LYS A 3 11.81 -13.95 -3.45
CA LYS A 3 10.35 -13.75 -3.59
C LYS A 3 9.62 -13.54 -2.26
N ASP A 4 10.24 -13.92 -1.16
CA ASP A 4 9.73 -13.80 0.21
C ASP A 4 9.68 -12.36 0.71
N ASN A 5 10.60 -11.50 0.26
CA ASN A 5 10.66 -10.09 0.72
C ASN A 5 9.44 -9.29 0.25
N TYR A 6 8.96 -9.54 -0.97
CA TYR A 6 7.80 -8.83 -1.51
C TYR A 6 6.48 -9.23 -0.82
N ASN A 7 6.38 -10.47 -0.37
CA ASN A 7 5.20 -10.94 0.37
C ASN A 7 5.12 -10.31 1.76
N ASN A 8 6.25 -10.21 2.46
CA ASN A 8 6.30 -9.54 3.76
C ASN A 8 6.03 -8.03 3.62
N LEU A 9 6.67 -7.39 2.63
CA LEU A 9 6.39 -6.00 2.27
C LEU A 9 4.91 -5.76 1.97
N ALA A 10 4.30 -6.61 1.15
CA ALA A 10 2.87 -6.49 0.83
C ALA A 10 1.98 -6.63 2.07
N ARG A 11 2.34 -7.52 3.02
CA ARG A 11 1.61 -7.68 4.29
C ARG A 11 1.74 -6.46 5.19
N GLU A 12 2.92 -5.88 5.30
CA GLU A 12 3.14 -4.65 6.07
C GLU A 12 2.35 -3.48 5.48
N ILE A 13 2.40 -3.30 4.15
CA ILE A 13 1.61 -2.28 3.46
C ILE A 13 0.12 -2.53 3.70
N LEU A 14 -0.34 -3.77 3.57
CA LEU A 14 -1.72 -4.16 3.83
C LEU A 14 -2.17 -3.78 5.25
N GLN A 15 -1.36 -4.05 6.27
CA GLN A 15 -1.69 -3.67 7.64
C GLN A 15 -1.71 -2.16 7.81
N ALA A 16 -0.73 -1.45 7.25
CA ALA A 16 -0.61 -0.01 7.36
C ALA A 16 -1.76 0.74 6.66
N VAL A 17 -2.37 0.15 5.62
CA VAL A 17 -3.56 0.72 4.95
C VAL A 17 -4.89 0.29 5.58
N GLY A 18 -4.91 -0.38 6.73
CA GLY A 18 -6.15 -0.81 7.40
C GLY A 18 -6.66 -2.20 7.00
N GLY A 19 -5.82 -3.00 6.34
CA GLY A 19 -6.11 -4.37 5.95
C GLY A 19 -6.93 -4.51 4.66
N ILE A 20 -7.22 -5.76 4.29
CA ILE A 20 -8.00 -6.10 3.09
C ILE A 20 -9.39 -5.45 3.09
N ASN A 21 -10.02 -5.31 4.27
CA ASN A 21 -11.35 -4.72 4.37
C ASN A 21 -11.38 -3.25 3.92
N ASN A 22 -10.27 -2.53 4.12
CA ASN A 22 -10.13 -1.14 3.71
C ASN A 22 -9.69 -0.96 2.24
N ILE A 23 -9.31 -2.04 1.55
CA ILE A 23 -8.97 -1.99 0.13
C ILE A 23 -10.25 -2.20 -0.69
N SER A 24 -10.55 -1.24 -1.55
CA SER A 24 -11.63 -1.34 -2.54
C SER A 24 -11.15 -2.00 -3.83
N SER A 25 -9.97 -1.62 -4.31
CA SER A 25 -9.38 -2.18 -5.54
C SER A 25 -7.86 -1.99 -5.56
N VAL A 26 -7.17 -2.83 -6.34
CA VAL A 26 -5.73 -2.74 -6.58
C VAL A 26 -5.50 -2.73 -8.07
N THR A 27 -4.82 -1.70 -8.57
CA THR A 27 -4.42 -1.58 -9.97
C THR A 27 -2.92 -1.43 -10.05
N HIS A 28 -2.26 -2.08 -11.01
CA HIS A 28 -0.82 -1.92 -11.21
C HIS A 28 -0.52 -1.56 -12.66
N CYS A 29 0.50 -0.74 -12.86
CA CYS A 29 1.14 -0.56 -14.14
C CYS A 29 2.57 -1.10 -14.08
N MET A 30 3.38 -0.84 -15.10
CA MET A 30 4.74 -1.38 -15.19
C MET A 30 5.68 -0.91 -14.06
N THR A 31 5.42 0.28 -13.49
CA THR A 31 6.31 0.90 -12.48
C THR A 31 5.59 1.37 -11.22
N ARG A 32 4.25 1.31 -11.16
CA ARG A 32 3.47 1.79 -10.01
C ARG A 32 2.36 0.81 -9.65
N LEU A 33 2.21 0.58 -8.34
CA LEU A 33 1.10 -0.14 -7.74
C LEU A 33 0.18 0.88 -7.06
N ARG A 34 -1.09 0.87 -7.40
CA ARG A 34 -2.10 1.83 -6.94
C ARG A 34 -3.18 1.09 -6.15
N PHE A 35 -3.31 1.44 -4.88
CA PHE A 35 -4.36 0.95 -4.00
C PHE A 35 -5.49 1.98 -3.95
N THR A 36 -6.71 1.53 -4.19
CA THR A 36 -7.93 2.30 -3.93
C THR A 36 -8.44 1.88 -2.57
N LEU A 37 -8.44 2.80 -1.61
CA LEU A 37 -8.91 2.55 -0.25
C LEU A 37 -10.36 3.04 -0.11
N LYS A 38 -11.12 2.38 0.77
CA LYS A 38 -12.48 2.80 1.15
C LYS A 38 -12.43 3.95 2.15
N ASP A 39 -11.50 3.88 3.09
CA ASP A 39 -11.24 4.89 4.10
C ASP A 39 -9.78 5.34 4.01
N SER A 40 -9.59 6.57 3.53
CA SER A 40 -8.30 7.23 3.37
C SER A 40 -7.76 7.83 4.67
N SER A 41 -8.52 7.83 5.77
CA SER A 41 -8.10 8.35 7.08
C SER A 41 -7.35 7.32 7.93
N ILE A 42 -7.46 6.03 7.58
CA ILE A 42 -6.79 4.92 8.26
C ILE A 42 -5.28 4.86 7.96
N PRO A 43 -4.83 4.90 6.68
CA PRO A 43 -3.40 4.91 6.39
C PRO A 43 -2.74 6.18 6.92
N LYS A 44 -1.72 6.01 7.75
CA LYS A 44 -0.81 7.11 8.10
C LYS A 44 0.30 7.18 7.08
N ASP A 45 0.39 8.29 6.36
CA ASP A 45 1.39 8.52 5.32
C ASP A 45 2.83 8.28 5.83
N ASP A 46 3.08 8.61 7.09
CA ASP A 46 4.39 8.45 7.75
C ASP A 46 4.77 6.98 7.96
N GLU A 47 3.81 6.14 8.36
CA GLU A 47 4.06 4.71 8.59
C GLU A 47 4.26 3.97 7.28
N VAL A 48 3.45 4.29 6.26
CA VAL A 48 3.55 3.62 4.96
C VAL A 48 4.81 4.07 4.19
N LYS A 49 5.29 5.31 4.36
CA LYS A 49 6.56 5.78 3.79
C LYS A 49 7.80 5.16 4.44
N LYS A 50 7.69 4.70 5.69
CA LYS A 50 8.79 4.04 6.41
C LYS A 50 9.02 2.59 5.96
N ILE A 51 8.08 2.00 5.23
CA ILE A 51 8.19 0.62 4.78
C ILE A 51 9.25 0.52 3.67
N GLU A 52 10.32 -0.23 3.93
CA GLU A 52 11.43 -0.41 2.98
C GLU A 52 10.97 -1.04 1.67
N GLY A 53 11.03 -0.27 0.58
CA GLY A 53 10.58 -0.68 -0.75
C GLY A 53 9.37 0.10 -1.29
N VAL A 54 8.72 0.91 -0.46
CA VAL A 54 7.69 1.85 -0.91
C VAL A 54 8.35 3.14 -1.41
N LEU A 55 8.37 3.35 -2.72
CA LEU A 55 8.95 4.55 -3.34
C LEU A 55 8.03 5.78 -3.27
N GLY A 56 6.73 5.59 -3.08
CA GLY A 56 5.80 6.70 -2.99
C GLY A 56 4.34 6.28 -2.85
N LEU A 57 3.59 7.11 -2.14
CA LEU A 57 2.16 6.96 -1.93
C LEU A 57 1.44 8.06 -2.69
N SER A 58 0.49 7.68 -3.52
CA SER A 58 -0.40 8.62 -4.20
C SER A 58 -1.83 8.28 -3.80
N LEU A 59 -2.26 8.86 -2.68
CA LEU A 59 -3.65 8.84 -2.26
C LEU A 59 -4.41 9.82 -3.16
N ILE A 60 -5.24 9.28 -4.04
CA ILE A 60 -6.11 10.08 -4.90
C ILE A 60 -7.49 10.07 -4.24
N HIS A 61 -7.83 11.17 -3.59
CA HIS A 61 -9.21 11.49 -3.22
C HIS A 61 -9.94 11.88 -4.51
N ILE A 62 -11.02 11.18 -4.83
CA ILE A 62 -12.01 11.58 -5.85
C ILE A 62 -13.21 12.12 -5.09
#